data_AF-A0A0G1VKG7-F1
#
_entry.id   AF-A0A0G1VKG7-F1
#
_cell.length_a   1.000
_cell.length_b   1.000
_cell.length_c   1.000
_cell.angle_alpha   90.00
_cell.angle_beta   90.00
_cell.angle_gamma   90.00
#
_symmetry.space_group_name_H-M   'P 1'
#
loop_
_entity.id
_entity.type
_entity.pdbx_description
1 polymer ?
#
loop_
_entity_poly.entity_id
_entity_poly.type
_entity_poly.pdbx_seq_one_letter_code
_entity_poly.pdbx_strand_id
1 'polypeptide(L)'
;LVHGKEVVKKIMRLSPLRDSHEKLLIEKFVSISRAAIKGTLVVAFIQGFIGGLAFAIAGVPSATIWAVVMMILSLIPMFGSSIIWFPAGIILLLLGNIWQGIFILTVGLLIISLIDNVLRPELVGKDTQMHPLIVFFATLGGIALFGFLGFIIGPIIVALFLSLWDIYAVEFKKQLKSFNA
;
A
#
# COMPACT_ATOMS: atom_id res chain seq x y z
N LEU A 1 -21.58 -3.79 -7.18
CA LEU A 1 -21.97 -5.07 -6.54
C LEU A 1 -23.03 -5.88 -7.32
N VAL A 2 -23.70 -5.32 -8.34
CA VAL A 2 -24.88 -5.95 -8.97
C VAL A 2 -24.54 -7.12 -9.94
N HIS A 3 -23.37 -7.15 -10.58
CA HIS A 3 -22.97 -8.25 -11.49
C HIS A 3 -21.94 -9.25 -10.91
N GLY A 4 -21.52 -9.07 -9.66
CA GLY A 4 -20.42 -9.87 -9.08
C GLY A 4 -20.73 -11.35 -8.98
N LYS A 5 -21.99 -11.70 -8.67
CA LYS A 5 -22.41 -13.10 -8.50
C LYS A 5 -22.42 -13.86 -9.83
N GLU A 6 -22.79 -13.21 -10.94
CA GLU A 6 -22.80 -13.85 -12.27
C GLU A 6 -21.41 -14.04 -12.83
N VAL A 7 -20.53 -13.05 -12.66
CA VAL A 7 -19.12 -13.15 -13.09
C VAL A 7 -18.40 -14.26 -12.34
N VAL A 8 -18.56 -14.33 -11.01
CA VAL A 8 -18.00 -15.41 -10.19
C VAL A 8 -18.51 -16.77 -10.66
N LYS A 9 -19.82 -16.91 -10.91
CA LYS A 9 -20.42 -18.17 -11.37
C LYS A 9 -19.95 -18.59 -12.76
N LYS A 10 -19.59 -17.63 -13.61
CA LYS A 10 -19.04 -17.89 -14.96
C LYS A 10 -17.57 -18.30 -14.90
N ILE A 11 -16.78 -17.69 -14.01
CA ILE A 11 -15.39 -18.09 -13.73
C ILE A 11 -15.34 -19.51 -13.17
N MET A 12 -16.21 -19.83 -12.20
CA MET A 12 -16.31 -21.18 -11.62
C MET A 12 -16.62 -22.27 -12.64
N ARG A 13 -17.37 -21.94 -13.70
CA ARG A 13 -17.71 -22.90 -14.78
C ARG A 13 -16.58 -23.17 -15.77
N LEU A 14 -15.58 -22.29 -15.83
CA LEU A 14 -14.46 -22.37 -16.79
C LEU A 14 -13.18 -22.88 -16.15
N SER A 15 -13.17 -23.04 -14.83
CA SER A 15 -11.99 -23.37 -14.04
C SER A 15 -11.91 -24.88 -13.79
N PRO A 16 -10.74 -25.51 -14.01
CA PRO A 16 -10.54 -26.95 -13.82
C PRO A 16 -10.34 -27.36 -12.35
N LEU A 17 -10.56 -26.45 -11.39
CA LEU A 17 -10.37 -26.67 -9.96
C LEU A 17 -11.59 -27.38 -9.34
N ARG A 18 -11.37 -28.19 -8.29
CA ARG A 18 -12.47 -28.76 -7.49
C ARG A 18 -13.24 -27.65 -6.78
N ASP A 19 -14.58 -27.73 -6.78
CA ASP A 19 -15.52 -26.75 -6.19
C ASP A 19 -15.16 -26.26 -4.77
N SER A 20 -14.51 -27.10 -3.96
CA SER A 20 -14.05 -26.74 -2.61
C SER A 20 -12.91 -25.71 -2.59
N HIS A 21 -12.00 -25.76 -3.57
CA HIS A 21 -10.86 -24.84 -3.67
C HIS A 21 -11.31 -23.48 -4.22
N GLU A 22 -12.26 -23.46 -5.15
CA GLU A 22 -12.82 -22.22 -5.69
C GLU A 22 -13.58 -21.41 -4.64
N LYS A 23 -14.43 -22.07 -3.84
CA LYS A 23 -15.14 -21.41 -2.74
C LYS A 23 -14.18 -20.78 -1.75
N LEU A 24 -13.12 -21.50 -1.37
CA LEU A 24 -12.09 -20.99 -0.47
C LEU A 24 -11.35 -19.78 -1.06
N LEU A 25 -11.03 -19.80 -2.36
CA LEU A 25 -10.39 -18.67 -3.05
C LEU A 25 -11.30 -17.45 -3.10
N ILE A 26 -12.59 -17.62 -3.39
CA ILE A 26 -13.57 -16.53 -3.41
C ILE A 26 -13.74 -15.94 -2.01
N GLU A 27 -13.85 -16.78 -0.98
CA GLU A 27 -13.97 -16.32 0.41
C GLU A 27 -12.73 -15.54 0.85
N LYS A 28 -11.53 -16.04 0.55
CA LYS A 28 -10.28 -15.31 0.81
C LYS A 28 -10.23 -13.99 0.06
N PHE A 29 -10.56 -13.98 -1.24
CA PHE A 29 -10.57 -12.75 -2.05
C PHE A 29 -11.55 -11.71 -1.49
N VAL A 30 -12.77 -12.13 -1.13
CA VAL A 30 -13.77 -11.25 -0.54
C VAL A 30 -13.31 -10.73 0.82
N SER A 31 -12.68 -11.57 1.64
CA SER A 31 -12.13 -11.18 2.94
C SER A 31 -11.03 -10.12 2.79
N ILE A 32 -10.02 -10.39 1.92
CA ILE A 32 -8.92 -9.48 1.63
C ILE A 32 -9.44 -8.16 1.05
N SER A 33 -10.37 -8.22 0.09
CA SER A 33 -10.97 -7.02 -0.51
C SER A 33 -11.71 -6.18 0.52
N ARG A 34 -12.49 -6.80 1.41
CA ARG A 34 -13.19 -6.09 2.49
C ARG A 34 -12.21 -5.49 3.49
N ALA A 35 -11.16 -6.22 3.86
CA ALA A 35 -10.11 -5.74 4.76
C ALA A 35 -9.37 -4.54 4.16
N ALA A 36 -8.99 -4.61 2.88
CA ALA A 36 -8.33 -3.52 2.16
C ALA A 36 -9.21 -2.26 2.05
N ILE A 37 -10.50 -2.42 1.69
CA ILE A 37 -11.43 -1.29 1.60
C ILE A 37 -11.65 -0.66 2.98
N LYS A 38 -11.95 -1.47 3.99
CA LYS A 38 -12.15 -0.97 5.36
C LYS A 38 -10.89 -0.29 5.89
N GLY A 39 -9.73 -0.90 5.69
CA GLY A 39 -8.46 -0.35 6.16
C GLY A 39 -8.13 0.97 5.50
N THR A 40 -8.31 1.08 4.18
CA THR A 40 -8.08 2.33 3.45
C THR A 40 -9.02 3.45 3.91
N LEU A 41 -10.30 3.14 4.16
CA LEU A 41 -11.26 4.12 4.67
C LEU A 41 -10.90 4.60 6.08
N VAL A 42 -10.51 3.69 6.98
CA VAL A 42 -10.08 4.04 8.34
C VAL A 42 -8.83 4.92 8.31
N VAL A 43 -7.83 4.55 7.51
CA VAL A 43 -6.61 5.34 7.35
C VAL A 43 -6.93 6.73 6.80
N ALA A 44 -7.78 6.81 5.77
CA ALA A 44 -8.18 8.08 5.18
C ALA A 44 -8.84 9.02 6.20
N PHE A 45 -9.74 8.50 7.04
CA PHE A 45 -10.38 9.28 8.11
C PHE A 45 -9.37 9.80 9.13
N ILE A 46 -8.47 8.92 9.61
CA ILE A 46 -7.45 9.30 10.60
C ILE A 46 -6.50 10.36 10.03
N GLN A 47 -6.02 10.16 8.79
CA GLN A 47 -5.12 11.12 8.13
C GLN A 47 -5.80 12.45 7.83
N GLY A 48 -7.04 12.45 7.35
CA GLY A 48 -7.82 13.67 7.15
C GLY A 48 -8.05 14.43 8.45
N PHE A 49 -8.39 13.72 9.53
CA PHE A 49 -8.63 14.32 10.85
C PHE A 49 -7.35 14.94 11.44
N ILE A 50 -6.25 14.18 11.47
CA ILE A 50 -4.96 14.66 12.00
C ILE A 50 -4.40 15.80 11.15
N GLY A 51 -4.45 15.67 9.82
CA GLY A 51 -4.00 16.71 8.91
C GLY A 51 -4.83 17.99 9.03
N GLY A 52 -6.15 17.86 9.13
CA GLY A 52 -7.06 18.98 9.40
C GLY A 52 -6.76 19.68 10.72
N LEU A 53 -6.54 18.91 11.79
CA LEU A 53 -6.18 19.45 13.10
C LEU A 53 -4.83 20.17 13.06
N ALA A 54 -3.84 19.59 12.37
CA ALA A 54 -2.53 20.20 12.21
C ALA A 54 -2.62 21.55 11.47
N PHE A 55 -3.42 21.61 10.39
CA PHE A 55 -3.66 22.86 9.67
C PHE A 55 -4.45 23.88 10.48
N ALA A 56 -5.42 23.45 11.29
CA ALA A 56 -6.14 24.33 12.19
C ALA A 56 -5.21 24.95 13.25
N ILE A 57 -4.34 24.12 13.88
CA ILE A 57 -3.36 24.57 14.87
C ILE A 57 -2.32 25.51 14.24
N ALA A 58 -1.88 25.21 13.01
CA ALA A 58 -0.97 26.06 12.25
C ALA A 58 -1.62 27.38 11.77
N GLY A 59 -2.93 27.58 11.99
CA GLY A 59 -3.64 28.78 11.55
C GLY A 59 -3.81 28.87 10.03
N VAL A 60 -3.73 27.74 9.32
CA VAL A 60 -3.95 27.69 7.87
C VAL A 60 -5.43 27.97 7.58
N PRO A 61 -5.75 28.94 6.70
CA PRO A 61 -7.12 29.20 6.30
C PRO A 61 -7.79 27.95 5.75
N SER A 62 -9.08 27.78 6.04
CA SER A 62 -9.88 26.67 5.49
C SER A 62 -9.35 25.27 5.84
N ALA A 63 -8.82 25.09 7.06
CA ALA A 63 -8.31 23.80 7.55
C ALA A 63 -9.27 22.62 7.33
N THR A 64 -10.58 22.85 7.48
CA THR A 64 -11.62 21.84 7.22
C THR A 64 -11.66 21.39 5.75
N ILE A 65 -11.46 22.31 4.80
CA ILE A 65 -11.40 21.96 3.37
C ILE A 65 -10.20 21.06 3.13
N TRP A 66 -9.04 21.47 3.64
CA TRP A 66 -7.81 20.68 3.50
C TRP A 66 -7.91 19.30 4.17
N ALA A 67 -8.60 19.19 5.31
CA ALA A 67 -8.89 17.93 5.97
C ALA A 67 -9.65 16.96 5.04
N VAL A 68 -10.69 17.47 4.36
CA VAL A 68 -11.51 16.69 3.42
C VAL A 68 -10.69 16.31 2.18
N VAL A 69 -9.90 17.24 1.63
CA VAL A 69 -9.03 16.94 0.49
C VAL A 69 -7.99 15.88 0.87
N MET A 70 -7.38 15.97 2.06
CA MET A 70 -6.47 14.95 2.58
C MET A 70 -7.18 13.61 2.74
N MET A 71 -8.39 13.58 3.27
CA MET A 71 -9.17 12.34 3.41
C MET A 71 -9.42 11.67 2.05
N ILE A 72 -9.81 12.46 1.03
CA ILE A 72 -10.03 11.94 -0.33
C ILE A 72 -8.73 11.44 -0.95
N LEU A 73 -7.65 12.23 -0.89
CA LEU A 73 -6.38 11.84 -1.49
C LEU A 73 -5.73 10.66 -0.78
N SER A 74 -5.96 10.46 0.53
CA SER A 74 -5.44 9.32 1.30
C SER A 74 -5.96 7.97 0.84
N LEU A 75 -7.06 7.96 0.07
CA LEU A 75 -7.54 6.77 -0.64
C LEU A 75 -6.51 6.28 -1.68
N ILE A 76 -5.69 7.19 -2.23
CA ILE A 76 -4.57 6.87 -3.12
C ILE A 76 -3.37 6.45 -2.25
N PRO A 77 -2.92 5.19 -2.33
CA PRO A 77 -1.78 4.71 -1.56
C PRO A 77 -0.48 5.44 -1.91
N MET A 78 0.48 5.43 -0.98
CA MET A 78 1.87 5.92 -1.13
C MET A 78 2.08 7.44 -1.17
N PHE A 79 1.20 8.22 -1.79
CA PHE A 79 1.39 9.68 -1.95
C PHE A 79 0.20 10.55 -1.49
N GLY A 80 -0.89 9.94 -1.03
CA GLY A 80 -2.17 10.62 -0.84
C GLY A 80 -2.10 11.86 0.05
N SER A 81 -1.71 11.70 1.31
CA SER A 81 -1.68 12.80 2.28
C SER A 81 -0.43 13.69 2.16
N SER A 82 0.70 13.12 1.74
CA SER A 82 2.00 13.81 1.63
C SER A 82 2.04 14.88 0.55
N ILE A 83 1.30 14.70 -0.55
CA ILE A 83 1.12 15.72 -1.59
C ILE A 83 0.53 17.02 -1.03
N ILE A 84 -0.18 16.98 0.10
CA ILE A 84 -0.80 18.17 0.68
C ILE A 84 0.10 18.79 1.76
N TRP A 85 0.46 18.03 2.79
CA TRP A 85 1.15 18.62 3.94
C TRP A 85 2.59 19.03 3.62
N PHE A 86 3.27 18.32 2.71
CA PHE A 86 4.68 18.61 2.39
C PHE A 86 4.84 19.94 1.64
N PRO A 87 4.12 20.20 0.52
CA PRO A 87 4.16 21.50 -0.13
C PRO A 87 3.60 22.61 0.76
N ALA A 88 2.52 22.36 1.51
CA ALA A 88 1.95 23.36 2.41
C ALA A 88 2.96 23.82 3.48
N GLY A 89 3.67 22.87 4.10
CA GLY A 89 4.72 23.17 5.05
C GLY A 89 5.87 23.98 4.45
N ILE A 90 6.36 23.60 3.26
CA ILE A 90 7.42 24.33 2.54
C ILE A 90 6.96 25.76 2.18
N ILE A 91 5.76 25.91 1.63
CA ILE A 91 5.22 27.22 1.25
C ILE A 91 5.14 28.14 2.48
N LEU A 92 4.71 27.64 3.63
CA LEU A 92 4.66 28.43 4.86
C LEU A 92 6.05 28.88 5.32
N LEU A 93 7.07 28.04 5.20
CA LEU A 93 8.46 28.44 5.47
C LEU A 93 8.93 29.55 4.52
N LEU A 94 8.65 29.41 3.22
CA LEU A 94 9.01 30.41 2.21
C LEU A 94 8.28 31.74 2.41
N LEU A 95 7.07 31.71 2.95
CA LEU A 95 6.29 32.90 3.31
C LEU A 95 6.72 33.54 4.65
N GLY A 96 7.74 33.00 5.32
CA GLY A 96 8.24 33.51 6.61
C GLY A 96 7.49 33.01 7.84
N ASN A 97 6.48 32.13 7.66
CA ASN A 97 5.73 31.48 8.74
C ASN A 97 6.48 30.25 9.25
N ILE A 98 7.65 30.49 9.87
CA ILE A 98 8.61 29.44 10.24
C ILE A 98 7.98 28.40 11.19
N TRP A 99 7.28 28.86 12.24
CA TRP A 99 6.69 27.96 13.23
C TRP A 99 5.63 27.05 12.60
N GLN A 100 4.74 27.60 11.78
CA GLN A 100 3.67 26.87 11.11
C GLN A 100 4.22 25.83 10.13
N GLY A 101 5.21 26.22 9.33
CA GLY A 101 5.84 25.33 8.35
C GLY A 101 6.58 24.17 9.02
N ILE A 102 7.39 24.44 10.05
CA ILE A 102 8.09 23.39 10.81
C ILE A 102 7.08 22.46 11.49
N PHE A 103 6.02 23.01 12.10
CA PHE A 103 4.99 22.23 12.78
C PHE A 103 4.29 21.27 11.81
N ILE A 104 3.81 21.75 10.67
CA ILE A 104 3.14 20.92 9.65
C ILE A 104 4.06 19.84 9.12
N LEU A 105 5.31 20.17 8.79
CA LEU A 105 6.28 19.19 8.28
C LEU A 105 6.60 18.12 9.33
N THR A 106 6.73 18.52 10.59
CA THR A 106 6.99 17.60 11.70
C THR A 106 5.82 16.65 11.92
N VAL A 107 4.60 17.16 11.96
CA VAL A 107 3.39 16.32 12.10
C VAL A 107 3.23 15.39 10.89
N GLY A 108 3.46 15.90 9.69
CA GLY A 108 3.41 15.11 8.46
C GLY A 108 4.43 13.97 8.42
N LEU A 109 5.67 14.25 8.79
CA LEU A 109 6.75 13.25 8.81
C LEU A 109 6.61 12.26 9.97
N LEU A 110 6.30 12.72 11.18
CA LEU A 110 6.33 11.85 12.37
C LEU A 110 5.01 11.14 12.64
N ILE A 111 3.88 11.78 12.36
CA ILE A 111 2.56 11.22 12.70
C ILE A 111 1.91 10.64 11.45
N ILE A 112 1.75 11.44 10.39
CA ILE A 112 1.00 11.03 9.20
C ILE A 112 1.74 9.92 8.43
N SER A 113 3.06 10.04 8.29
CA SER A 113 3.88 9.01 7.61
C SER A 113 3.96 7.72 8.43
N LEU A 114 3.90 7.80 9.77
CA LEU A 114 3.88 6.61 10.62
C LEU A 114 2.58 5.82 10.43
N ILE A 115 1.46 6.51 10.26
CA ILE A 115 0.17 5.87 9.94
C ILE A 115 0.26 5.09 8.63
N ASP A 116 0.84 5.67 7.57
CA ASP A 116 1.00 4.96 6.30
C ASP A 116 1.95 3.75 6.40
N ASN A 117 3.02 3.88 7.22
CA ASN A 117 4.03 2.83 7.38
C ASN A 117 3.63 1.69 8.33
N VAL A 118 2.69 1.92 9.25
CA VAL A 118 2.30 0.92 10.29
C VAL A 118 0.91 0.37 10.04
N LEU A 119 -0.10 1.24 9.90
CA LEU A 119 -1.50 0.79 9.79
C LEU A 119 -1.76 0.05 8.48
N ARG A 120 -1.17 0.51 7.38
CA ARG A 120 -1.46 -0.03 6.05
C ARG A 120 -0.91 -1.47 5.88
N PRO A 121 0.34 -1.81 6.28
CA PRO A 121 0.83 -3.19 6.24
C PRO A 121 0.11 -4.13 7.22
N GLU A 122 -0.28 -3.63 8.39
CA GLU A 122 -1.00 -4.43 9.40
C GLU A 122 -2.42 -4.80 8.93
N LEU A 123 -3.08 -3.89 8.20
CA LEU A 123 -4.42 -4.12 7.65
C LEU A 123 -4.42 -4.93 6.34
N VAL A 124 -3.35 -4.88 5.56
CA VAL A 124 -3.24 -5.56 4.25
C VAL A 124 -2.56 -6.94 4.37
N GLY A 125 -1.95 -7.25 5.51
CA GLY A 125 -1.35 -8.56 5.77
C GLY A 125 0.13 -8.59 5.40
N LYS A 126 0.95 -8.82 6.42
CA LYS A 126 2.38 -9.09 6.29
C LYS A 126 2.60 -10.51 5.73
N ASP A 127 2.40 -10.71 4.43
CA ASP A 127 2.76 -12.00 3.80
C ASP A 127 3.61 -11.79 2.55
N THR A 128 4.70 -11.04 2.70
CA THR A 128 5.84 -11.21 1.79
C THR A 128 7.08 -11.35 2.66
N GLN A 129 7.40 -12.59 3.01
CA GLN A 129 8.60 -12.97 3.76
C GLN A 129 9.88 -12.81 2.92
N MET A 130 10.01 -11.74 2.15
CA MET A 130 11.25 -11.44 1.46
C MET A 130 12.28 -10.98 2.48
N HIS A 131 13.43 -11.66 2.52
CA HIS A 131 14.53 -11.30 3.39
C HIS A 131 14.96 -9.84 3.12
N PRO A 132 15.20 -8.98 4.14
CA PRO A 132 15.48 -7.55 3.96
C PRO A 132 16.65 -7.25 2.99
N LEU A 133 17.67 -8.12 2.98
CA LEU A 133 18.79 -8.02 2.03
C LEU A 133 18.35 -8.15 0.57
N ILE A 134 17.39 -9.02 0.28
CA ILE A 134 16.87 -9.21 -1.08
C ILE A 134 16.16 -7.94 -1.54
N VAL A 135 15.34 -7.35 -0.67
CA VAL A 135 14.66 -6.08 -0.94
C VAL A 135 15.68 -4.96 -1.16
N PHE A 136 16.73 -4.90 -0.33
CA PHE A 136 17.80 -3.91 -0.47
C PHE A 136 18.49 -3.99 -1.84
N PHE A 137 18.93 -5.18 -2.24
CA PHE A 137 19.56 -5.37 -3.55
C PHE A 137 18.58 -5.17 -4.72
N ALA A 138 17.32 -5.58 -4.57
CA ALA A 138 16.28 -5.34 -5.56
C ALA A 138 16.03 -3.85 -5.78
N THR A 139 16.03 -3.07 -4.70
CA THR A 139 15.89 -1.61 -4.74
C THR A 139 17.10 -0.96 -5.39
N LEU A 140 18.34 -1.34 -5.01
CA LEU A 140 19.55 -0.79 -5.62
C LEU A 140 19.64 -1.11 -7.12
N GLY A 141 19.40 -2.36 -7.50
CA GLY A 141 19.38 -2.79 -8.89
C GLY A 141 18.25 -2.14 -9.69
N GLY A 142 17.07 -2.03 -9.08
CA GLY A 142 15.93 -1.32 -9.67
C GLY A 142 16.27 0.14 -9.94
N ILE A 143 16.85 0.85 -8.97
CA ILE A 143 17.27 2.25 -9.12
C ILE A 143 18.33 2.40 -10.22
N ALA A 144 19.29 1.48 -10.28
CA ALA A 144 20.32 1.51 -11.32
C ALA A 144 19.74 1.32 -12.74
N LEU A 145 18.67 0.53 -12.90
CA LEU A 145 18.06 0.22 -14.20
C LEU A 145 16.95 1.20 -14.62
N PHE A 146 16.14 1.66 -13.67
CA PHE A 146 14.90 2.42 -13.93
C PHE A 146 14.87 3.79 -13.24
N GLY A 147 15.98 4.23 -12.62
CA GLY A 147 16.07 5.49 -11.89
C GLY A 147 15.16 5.52 -10.66
N PHE A 148 14.54 6.66 -10.37
CA PHE A 148 13.68 6.81 -9.18
C PHE A 148 12.52 5.79 -9.13
N LEU A 149 11.89 5.49 -10.28
CA LEU A 149 10.82 4.48 -10.36
C LEU A 149 11.32 3.07 -10.02
N GLY A 150 12.62 2.84 -10.17
CA GLY A 150 13.32 1.62 -9.81
C GLY A 150 13.20 1.22 -8.35
N PHE A 151 12.99 2.19 -7.45
CA PHE A 151 12.74 1.92 -6.03
C PHE A 151 11.47 1.08 -5.81
N ILE A 152 10.43 1.32 -6.63
CA ILE A 152 9.15 0.60 -6.55
C ILE A 152 9.21 -0.66 -7.42
N ILE A 153 9.73 -0.53 -8.65
CA ILE A 153 9.72 -1.60 -9.64
C ILE A 153 10.65 -2.75 -9.25
N GLY A 154 11.82 -2.45 -8.67
CA GLY A 154 12.84 -3.46 -8.32
C GLY A 154 12.33 -4.54 -7.38
N PRO A 155 11.83 -4.19 -6.17
CA PRO A 155 11.26 -5.15 -5.23
C PRO A 155 10.08 -5.94 -5.81
N ILE A 156 9.24 -5.33 -6.66
CA ILE A 156 8.10 -6.02 -7.29
C ILE A 156 8.56 -7.14 -8.23
N ILE A 157 9.55 -6.85 -9.09
CA ILE A 157 10.09 -7.84 -10.03
C ILE A 157 10.70 -9.01 -9.27
N VAL A 158 11.49 -8.73 -8.22
CA VAL A 158 12.13 -9.78 -7.41
C VAL A 158 11.09 -10.60 -6.62
N ALA A 159 10.04 -9.96 -6.10
CA ALA A 159 8.93 -10.67 -5.45
C ALA A 159 8.24 -11.65 -6.40
N LEU A 160 7.98 -11.22 -7.63
CA LEU A 160 7.36 -12.07 -8.67
C LEU A 160 8.28 -13.24 -9.04
N PHE A 161 9.58 -12.97 -9.20
CA PHE A 161 10.56 -14.01 -9.48
C PHE A 161 10.61 -15.07 -8.38
N LEU A 162 10.72 -14.66 -7.11
CA LEU A 162 10.73 -15.58 -5.98
C LEU A 162 9.42 -16.36 -5.85
N SER A 163 8.27 -15.71 -6.11
CA SER A 163 6.98 -16.39 -6.07
C SER A 163 6.88 -17.47 -7.15
N LEU A 164 7.35 -17.19 -8.37
CA LEU A 164 7.42 -18.18 -9.45
C LEU A 164 8.38 -19.31 -9.10
N TRP A 165 9.52 -18.98 -8.49
CA TRP A 165 10.51 -19.95 -8.02
C TRP A 165 9.93 -20.92 -6.99
N ASP A 166 9.19 -20.40 -6.01
CA ASP A 166 8.55 -21.22 -4.97
C ASP A 166 7.45 -22.12 -5.56
N ILE A 167 6.64 -21.59 -6.47
CA ILE A 167 5.62 -22.39 -7.20
C ILE A 167 6.30 -23.52 -7.97
N TYR A 168 7.39 -23.21 -8.69
CA TYR A 168 8.15 -24.20 -9.43
C TYR A 168 8.75 -25.27 -8.51
N ALA A 169 9.36 -24.87 -7.40
CA ALA A 169 9.95 -25.78 -6.42
C ALA A 169 8.91 -26.73 -5.80
N VAL A 170 7.67 -26.27 -5.59
CA VAL A 170 6.57 -27.08 -5.07
C VAL A 170 6.05 -28.06 -6.13
N GLU A 171 5.80 -27.58 -7.36
CA GLU A 171 5.23 -28.38 -8.45
C GLU A 171 6.18 -29.51 -8.87
N PHE A 172 7.46 -29.19 -9.05
CA PHE A 172 8.48 -30.13 -9.53
C PHE A 172 9.15 -30.92 -8.40
N LYS A 173 8.70 -30.77 -7.14
CA LYS A 173 9.28 -31.45 -5.96
C LYS A 173 9.38 -32.97 -6.12
N LYS A 174 8.41 -33.60 -6.81
CA LYS A 174 8.42 -35.05 -7.07
C LYS A 174 9.43 -35.46 -8.14
N GLN A 175 9.60 -34.67 -9.20
CA GLN A 175 10.56 -34.92 -10.28
C GLN A 175 11.99 -34.59 -9.85
N LEU A 176 12.19 -33.54 -9.06
CA LEU A 176 13.49 -33.21 -8.46
C LEU A 176 13.96 -34.32 -7.50
N LYS A 177 13.04 -34.96 -6.77
CA LYS A 177 13.35 -36.12 -5.94
C LYS A 177 13.73 -37.37 -6.75
N SER A 178 13.20 -37.56 -7.96
CA SER A 178 13.57 -38.69 -8.82
C SER A 178 14.86 -38.45 -9.61
N PHE A 179 15.28 -37.19 -9.78
CA PHE A 179 16.55 -36.83 -10.43
C PHE A 179 17.73 -36.79 -9.45
N ASN A 180 17.48 -36.50 -8.17
CA ASN A 180 18.48 -36.46 -7.09
C ASN A 180 18.56 -37.77 -6.28
N ALA A 181 17.88 -38.83 -6.71
CA ALA A 181 18.01 -40.19 -6.18
C ALA A 181 18.86 -41.04 -7.13
#